data_AF-A0A1G7KJF9-F1
#
_entry.id   AF-A0A1G7KJF9-F1
#
_cell.length_a   1.000
_cell.length_b   1.000
_cell.length_c   1.000
_cell.angle_alpha   90.00
_cell.angle_beta   90.00
_cell.angle_gamma   90.00
#
_symmetry.space_group_name_H-M   'P 1'
#
loop_
_entity.id
_entity.type
_entity.pdbx_description
1 polymer ?
#
loop_
_entity_poly.entity_id
_entity_poly.type
_entity_poly.pdbx_seq_one_letter_code
_entity_poly.pdbx_strand_id
1 'polypeptide(L)' 'MALGFSPEAPEALEEALLRHTEEAEEVARRPGFLGQGLVLVLRGPLRGPRREVLLQSVWYLEEEGAAARLVTAYPWRGR' A
#
# COMPACT_ATOMS: atom_id res chain seq x y z
N MET A 1 -9.83 11.25 10.39
CA MET A 1 -9.69 10.57 11.70
C MET A 1 -8.52 9.60 11.63
N ALA A 2 -7.66 9.60 12.65
CA ALA A 2 -6.43 8.81 12.70
C ALA A 2 -6.70 7.31 12.90
N LEU A 3 -5.83 6.45 12.38
CA LEU A 3 -5.91 4.98 12.50
C LEU A 3 -5.38 4.44 13.84
N GLY A 4 -4.75 5.31 14.63
CA GLY A 4 -4.25 4.97 15.97
C GLY A 4 -2.84 4.38 15.99
N PHE A 5 -2.09 4.42 14.90
CA PHE A 5 -0.66 4.14 14.91
C PHE A 5 0.09 5.20 15.72
N SER A 6 1.07 4.76 16.51
CA SER A 6 1.93 5.61 17.33
C SER A 6 3.10 6.12 16.48
N PRO A 7 3.40 7.44 16.50
CA PRO A 7 4.60 8.00 15.87
C PRO A 7 5.91 7.40 16.40
N GLU A 8 5.91 6.88 17.62
CA GLU A 8 7.05 6.27 18.29
C GLU A 8 7.30 4.81 17.86
N ALA A 9 6.39 4.21 17.09
CA ALA A 9 6.48 2.83 16.59
C ALA A 9 6.07 2.73 15.10
N PRO A 10 6.82 3.35 14.17
CA PRO A 10 6.52 3.37 12.74
C PRO A 10 6.48 1.97 12.09
N GLU A 11 7.23 1.01 12.63
CA GLU A 11 7.27 -0.39 12.18
C GLU A 11 5.89 -1.07 12.25
N ALA A 12 5.03 -0.65 13.17
CA ALA A 12 3.67 -1.18 13.26
C ALA A 12 2.81 -0.75 12.07
N LEU A 13 3.03 0.47 11.54
CA LEU A 13 2.38 0.92 10.31
C LEU A 13 2.98 0.21 9.09
N GLU A 14 4.29 0.01 9.07
CA GLU A 14 4.98 -0.73 8.02
C GLU A 14 4.43 -2.16 7.89
N GLU A 15 4.35 -2.91 9.00
CA GLU A 15 3.78 -4.27 9.00
C GLU A 15 2.33 -4.27 8.51
N ALA A 16 1.53 -3.30 8.94
CA ALA A 16 0.15 -3.18 8.50
C ALA A 16 0.05 -2.90 6.99
N LEU A 17 0.96 -2.09 6.43
CA LEU A 17 1.02 -1.81 5.00
C LEU A 17 1.50 -3.01 4.18
N LEU A 18 2.41 -3.83 4.71
CA LEU A 18 2.82 -5.09 4.10
C LEU A 18 1.67 -6.09 4.10
N ARG A 19 1.00 -6.29 5.25
CA ARG A 19 -0.17 -7.19 5.33
C ARG A 19 -1.32 -6.73 4.42
N HIS A 20 -1.48 -5.42 4.25
CA HIS A 20 -2.43 -4.88 3.28
C HIS A 20 -2.17 -5.38 1.86
N THR A 21 -0.91 -5.57 1.42
CA THR A 21 -0.62 -6.05 0.05
C THR A 21 -1.01 -7.51 -0.15
N GLU A 22 -1.05 -8.31 0.91
CA GLU A 22 -1.45 -9.73 0.86
C GLU A 22 -2.96 -9.90 0.68
N GLU A 23 -3.76 -8.96 1.22
CA GLU A 23 -5.23 -9.04 1.23
C GLU A 23 -5.91 -8.14 0.19
N ALA A 24 -5.17 -7.14 -0.33
CA ALA A 24 -5.72 -6.16 -1.25
C ALA A 24 -5.88 -6.72 -2.67
N GLU A 25 -6.92 -6.27 -3.34
CA GLU A 25 -7.14 -6.53 -4.76
C GLU A 25 -6.22 -5.64 -5.59
N GLU A 26 -5.54 -6.23 -6.58
CA GLU A 26 -4.87 -5.46 -7.63
C GLU A 26 -5.89 -4.90 -8.61
N VAL A 27 -6.05 -3.58 -8.62
CA VAL A 27 -7.02 -2.89 -9.49
C VAL A 27 -6.39 -2.24 -10.71
N ALA A 28 -5.07 -2.07 -10.72
CA ALA A 28 -4.33 -1.66 -11.90
C ALA A 28 -2.86 -2.11 -11.82
N ARG A 29 -2.32 -2.49 -12.98
CA ARG A 29 -0.90 -2.73 -13.21
C ARG A 29 -0.48 -2.05 -14.50
N ARG A 30 0.61 -1.26 -14.45
CA ARG A 30 1.10 -0.47 -15.57
C ARG A 30 2.62 -0.45 -15.61
N PRO A 31 3.24 -0.28 -16.79
CA PRO A 31 4.65 0.03 -16.86
C PRO A 31 4.98 1.28 -16.05
N GLY A 32 6.15 1.30 -15.41
CA GLY A 32 6.66 2.49 -14.75
C GLY A 32 7.15 3.55 -15.73
N PHE A 33 7.77 4.60 -15.19
CA PHE A 33 8.25 5.73 -15.99
C PHE A 33 9.29 5.25 -17.02
N LEU A 34 9.15 5.69 -18.27
CA LEU A 34 10.00 5.26 -19.40
C LEU A 34 10.01 3.75 -19.66
N GLY A 35 8.98 3.03 -19.20
CA GLY A 35 8.89 1.58 -19.38
C GLY A 35 9.74 0.77 -18.41
N GLN A 36 10.40 1.42 -17.45
CA GLN A 36 11.17 0.75 -16.40
C GLN A 36 10.25 0.33 -15.26
N GLY A 37 10.35 -0.94 -14.86
CA GLY A 37 9.63 -1.49 -13.71
C GLY A 37 8.11 -1.50 -13.88
N LEU A 38 7.40 -1.80 -12.80
CA LEU A 38 5.94 -1.90 -12.78
C LEU A 38 5.35 -1.05 -11.65
N VAL A 39 4.29 -0.32 -11.96
CA VAL A 39 3.44 0.34 -10.98
C VAL A 39 2.21 -0.51 -10.73
N LEU A 40 2.00 -0.89 -9.48
CA LEU A 40 0.82 -1.61 -8.99
C LEU A 40 -0.07 -0.66 -8.18
N VAL A 41 -1.37 -0.76 -8.39
CA VAL A 41 -2.38 -0.08 -7.56
C VAL A 41 -3.21 -1.14 -6.88
N LEU A 42 -3.14 -1.18 -5.55
CA LEU A 42 -3.86 -2.13 -4.72
C LEU A 42 -4.98 -1.42 -3.96
N ARG A 43 -6.10 -2.11 -3.76
CA ARG A 43 -7.22 -1.64 -2.94
C ARG A 43 -7.66 -2.72 -1.98
N GLY A 44 -7.78 -2.37 -0.71
CA GLY A 44 -8.13 -3.33 0.32
C GLY A 44 -8.17 -2.72 1.71
N PRO A 45 -8.49 -3.52 2.72
CA PRO A 45 -8.47 -3.08 4.10
C PRO A 45 -7.05 -2.76 4.58
N LEU A 46 -6.92 -1.77 5.44
CA LEU A 46 -5.76 -1.53 6.29
C LEU A 46 -6.24 -1.57 7.74
N ARG A 47 -5.80 -2.58 8.49
CA ARG A 47 -6.17 -2.76 9.88
C ARG A 47 -5.26 -1.94 10.78
N GLY A 48 -5.80 -0.85 11.32
CA GLY A 48 -5.12 -0.04 12.32
C GLY A 48 -5.50 -0.46 13.75
N PRO A 49 -4.71 -0.05 14.77
CA PRO A 49 -4.96 -0.41 16.16
C PRO A 49 -6.35 -0.03 16.70
N ARG A 50 -6.95 1.05 16.17
CA ARG A 50 -8.26 1.53 16.62
C ARG A 50 -9.41 1.18 15.69
N ARG A 51 -9.13 0.94 14.41
CA ARG A 51 -10.14 0.68 13.38
C ARG A 51 -9.50 0.21 12.08
N GLU A 52 -10.31 -0.41 11.24
CA GLU A 52 -9.99 -0.69 9.84
C GLU A 52 -10.44 0.46 8.92
N VAL A 53 -9.70 0.69 7.84
CA VAL A 53 -10.13 1.55 6.73
C VAL A 53 -9.84 0.90 5.39
N LEU A 54 -10.62 1.24 4.37
CA LEU A 54 -10.23 0.93 2.99
C LEU A 54 -9.10 1.88 2.56
N LEU A 55 -8.07 1.30 1.96
CA LEU A 55 -6.86 1.96 1.51
C LEU A 55 -6.68 1.69 0.01
N GLN A 56 -6.28 2.73 -0.72
CA GLN A 56 -5.64 2.58 -2.02
C GLN A 56 -4.15 2.83 -1.84
N SER A 57 -3.32 1.85 -2.19
CA SER A 57 -1.87 1.95 -2.14
C SER A 57 -1.26 1.80 -3.54
N VAL A 58 -0.17 2.52 -3.78
CA VAL A 58 0.58 2.52 -5.04
C VAL A 58 1.98 2.03 -4.76
N TRP A 59 2.40 0.99 -5.45
CA TRP A 59 3.68 0.32 -5.28
C TRP A 59 4.47 0.34 -6.59
N TYR A 60 5.78 0.42 -6.48
CA TYR A 60 6.71 0.28 -7.59
C TYR A 60 7.53 -1.00 -7.43
N LEU A 61 7.58 -1.81 -8.47
CA LEU A 61 8.41 -3.01 -8.58
C LEU A 61 9.53 -2.75 -9.59
N GLU A 62 10.78 -2.96 -9.21
CA GLU A 62 11.91 -2.84 -10.14
C GLU A 62 12.07 -4.13 -10.98
N GLU A 63 12.71 -4.03 -12.14
CA GLU A 63 12.82 -5.12 -13.13
C GLU A 63 13.68 -6.31 -12.68
N GLU A 64 14.57 -6.12 -11.71
CA GLU A 64 15.62 -7.09 -11.37
C GLU A 64 15.51 -7.63 -9.93
N GLY A 65 14.32 -8.11 -9.56
CA GLY A 65 14.15 -8.83 -8.29
C GLY A 65 14.29 -7.97 -7.03
N ALA A 66 14.23 -6.64 -7.15
CA ALA A 66 14.20 -5.75 -6.01
C ALA A 66 12.85 -5.81 -5.26
N ALA A 67 12.89 -5.48 -3.97
CA ALA A 67 11.72 -5.42 -3.12
C ALA A 67 10.72 -4.36 -3.61
N ALA A 68 9.43 -4.65 -3.46
CA ALA A 68 8.37 -3.70 -3.77
C ALA A 68 8.49 -2.44 -2.88
N ARG A 69 8.46 -1.26 -3.50
CA ARG A 69 8.53 0.02 -2.79
C ARG A 69 7.17 0.70 -2.77
N LEU A 70 6.70 1.07 -1.58
CA LEU A 70 5.50 1.91 -1.44
C LEU A 70 5.81 3.32 -1.95
N VAL A 71 5.02 3.80 -2.90
CA VAL A 71 5.10 5.16 -3.44
C VAL A 71 4.18 6.09 -2.65
N THR A 72 2.92 5.69 -2.49
CA THR A 72 1.91 6.45 -1.75
C THR A 72 0.76 5.56 -1.30
N ALA A 73 0.07 5.97 -0.24
CA ALA A 73 -1.12 5.32 0.26
C ALA A 73 -2.11 6.36 0.78
N TYR A 74 -3.39 6.21 0.43
CA TYR A 74 -4.44 7.13 0.87
C TYR A 74 -5.75 6.38 1.12
N PRO A 75 -6.61 6.89 2.05
CA PRO A 75 -7.91 6.32 2.29
C PRO A 75 -8.74 6.27 1.00
N TRP A 76 -9.28 5.10 0.71
CA TRP A 76 -10.21 4.90 -0.39
C TRP A 76 -11.63 4.88 0.14
N ARG A 77 -12.50 5.70 -0.44
CA ARG A 77 -13.94 5.67 -0.19
C ARG A 77 -14.54 5.20 -1.50
N GLY A 78 -14.89 3.92 -1.58
CA GLY A 78 -15.41 3.30 -2.80
C GLY A 78 -16.42 4.20 -3.51
N ARG A 79 -16.28 4.29 -4.83
CA ARG A 79 -17.34 4.75 -5.74
C ARG A 79 -17.83 3.54 -6.52
#